data_AF-A0A959NRV6-F1
#
_entry.id   AF-A0A959NRV6-F1
#
_cell.length_a   1.000
_cell.length_b   1.000
_cell.length_c   1.000
_cell.angle_alpha   90.00
_cell.angle_beta   90.00
_cell.angle_gamma   90.00
#
_symmetry.space_group_name_H-M   'P 1'
#
loop_
_entity.id
_entity.type
_entity.pdbx_description
1 polymer ?
#
loop_
_entity_poly.entity_id
_entity_poly.type
_entity_poly.pdbx_seq_one_letter_code
_entity_poly.pdbx_strand_id
1 'polypeptide(L)'
;MNSLQPIDVVVAKKKTGIGRILDHYVVHLGSGVFVGNLKGCVKQISHYELLELLKEYQPVKVRRFTGNQFQIQQAIIRARQKLGHKYSFLGFNCEHFANWVQYGKESSSQVINGFLIALGFVTFKLITSDDGR
;
A
#
# COMPACT_ATOMS: atom_id res chain seq x y z
N MET A 1 -15.03 6.56 -15.50
CA MET A 1 -14.14 5.72 -14.66
C MET A 1 -14.83 4.36 -14.51
N ASN A 2 -14.22 3.30 -15.04
CA ASN A 2 -14.76 1.93 -14.98
C ASN A 2 -15.10 1.55 -13.54
N SER A 3 -16.31 1.05 -13.29
CA SER A 3 -16.81 0.72 -11.96
C SER A 3 -15.82 -0.17 -11.19
N LEU A 4 -15.44 0.26 -9.99
CA LEU A 4 -14.65 -0.56 -9.07
C LEU A 4 -15.49 -1.77 -8.66
N GLN A 5 -14.89 -2.94 -8.77
CA GLN A 5 -15.50 -4.19 -8.30
C GLN A 5 -15.09 -4.44 -6.84
N PRO A 6 -15.85 -5.24 -6.08
CA PRO A 6 -15.41 -5.68 -4.77
C PRO A 6 -14.02 -6.33 -4.85
N ILE A 7 -13.19 -6.04 -3.85
CA ILE A 7 -11.81 -6.51 -3.66
C ILE A 7 -10.79 -5.91 -4.65
N ASP A 8 -11.21 -5.03 -5.56
CA ASP A 8 -10.27 -4.20 -6.32
C ASP A 8 -9.44 -3.33 -5.37
N VAL A 9 -8.17 -3.17 -5.72
CA VAL A 9 -7.24 -2.32 -4.97
C VAL A 9 -6.98 -1.05 -5.77
N VAL A 10 -7.27 0.10 -5.16
CA VAL A 10 -6.89 1.40 -5.67
C VAL A 10 -5.46 1.68 -5.22
N VAL A 11 -4.57 1.91 -6.19
CA VAL A 11 -3.21 2.35 -5.96
C VAL A 11 -3.15 3.86 -6.19
N ALA A 12 -2.69 4.59 -5.19
CA ALA A 12 -2.60 6.05 -5.22
C ALA A 12 -1.18 6.51 -4.88
N LYS A 13 -0.81 7.67 -5.40
CA LYS A 13 0.47 8.35 -5.13
C LYS A 13 0.21 9.73 -4.58
N LYS A 14 1.11 10.27 -3.75
CA LYS A 14 1.05 11.70 -3.40
C LYS A 14 1.08 12.55 -4.67
N LYS A 15 0.40 13.68 -4.67
CA LYS A 15 0.42 14.62 -5.81
C LYS A 15 1.71 15.42 -5.88
N THR A 16 2.42 15.64 -4.77
CA THR A 16 3.63 16.48 -4.73
C THR A 16 4.68 15.91 -3.77
N GLY A 17 5.92 16.42 -3.90
CA GLY A 17 7.04 16.07 -3.02
C GLY A 17 7.63 14.68 -3.24
N ILE A 18 8.61 14.34 -2.40
CA ILE A 18 9.38 13.07 -2.47
C ILE A 18 8.49 11.83 -2.31
N GLY A 19 7.34 11.94 -1.64
CA GLY A 19 6.40 10.83 -1.45
C GLY A 19 5.68 10.37 -2.72
N ARG A 20 5.87 11.06 -3.87
CA ARG A 20 5.38 10.61 -5.19
C ARG A 20 5.95 9.25 -5.63
N ILE A 21 7.09 8.85 -5.09
CA ILE A 21 7.74 7.57 -5.42
C ILE A 21 7.06 6.37 -4.75
N LEU A 22 6.28 6.61 -3.69
CA LEU A 22 5.66 5.56 -2.89
C LEU A 22 4.21 5.29 -3.36
N ASP A 23 3.89 4.02 -3.52
CA ASP A 23 2.53 3.56 -3.77
C ASP A 23 1.77 3.38 -2.44
N HIS A 24 0.53 3.85 -2.42
CA HIS A 24 -0.43 3.57 -1.35
C HIS A 24 -1.58 2.71 -1.86
N TYR A 25 -1.93 1.70 -1.07
CA TYR A 25 -2.90 0.68 -1.46
C TYR A 25 -4.15 0.77 -0.55
N VAL A 26 -5.32 0.83 -1.18
CA VAL A 26 -6.62 0.82 -0.50
C VAL A 26 -7.51 -0.22 -1.18
N VAL A 27 -8.13 -1.10 -0.40
CA VAL A 27 -9.05 -2.13 -0.90
C VAL A 27 -10.47 -1.58 -0.92
N HIS A 28 -11.18 -1.76 -2.03
CA HIS A 28 -12.63 -1.53 -2.13
C HIS A 28 -13.38 -2.79 -1.70
N LEU A 29 -14.25 -2.73 -0.68
CA LEU A 29 -15.05 -3.88 -0.22
C LEU A 29 -16.39 -4.04 -0.95
N GLY A 30 -16.73 -3.11 -1.84
CA GLY A 30 -18.05 -3.01 -2.46
C GLY A 30 -18.87 -1.86 -1.86
N SER A 31 -19.91 -1.43 -2.58
CA SER A 31 -20.84 -0.38 -2.14
C SER A 31 -20.17 0.92 -1.69
N GLY A 32 -19.01 1.27 -2.27
CA GLY A 32 -18.26 2.48 -1.89
C GLY A 32 -17.53 2.39 -0.55
N VAL A 33 -17.48 1.22 0.07
CA VAL A 33 -16.72 0.98 1.31
C VAL A 33 -15.27 0.69 0.96
N PHE A 34 -14.36 1.39 1.63
CA PHE A 34 -12.92 1.20 1.47
C PHE A 34 -12.27 0.80 2.79
N VAL A 35 -11.22 -0.01 2.72
CA VAL A 35 -10.41 -0.42 3.87
C VAL A 35 -8.94 -0.33 3.51
N GLY A 36 -8.13 0.16 4.44
CA GLY A 36 -6.70 0.32 4.23
C GLY A 36 -5.94 0.27 5.54
N ASN A 37 -4.68 -0.13 5.43
CA ASN A 37 -3.72 0.00 6.52
C ASN A 37 -3.11 1.41 6.46
N LEU A 38 -3.72 2.35 7.18
CA LEU A 38 -3.34 3.76 7.23
C LEU A 38 -2.48 4.03 8.46
N LYS A 39 -2.02 5.28 8.64
CA LYS A 39 -1.20 5.67 9.81
C LYS A 39 -1.90 5.25 11.11
N GLY A 40 -1.30 4.29 11.82
CA GLY A 40 -1.82 3.73 13.07
C GLY A 40 -2.28 2.28 12.93
N CYS A 41 -3.30 2.02 12.12
CA CYS A 41 -3.88 0.68 11.98
C CYS A 41 -4.67 0.47 10.68
N VAL A 42 -5.06 -0.78 10.44
CA VAL A 42 -6.08 -1.16 9.47
C VAL A 42 -7.44 -0.66 9.92
N LYS A 43 -8.09 0.16 9.09
CA LYS A 43 -9.44 0.67 9.37
C LYS A 43 -10.25 0.81 8.09
N GLN A 44 -11.58 0.80 8.25
CA GLN A 44 -12.47 1.28 7.22
C GLN A 44 -12.26 2.79 7.04
N ILE A 45 -12.34 3.25 5.80
CA ILE A 45 -12.17 4.64 5.42
C ILE A 45 -13.57 5.19 5.16
N SER A 46 -13.97 6.18 5.96
CA SER A 46 -15.22 6.90 5.74
C SER A 46 -15.18 7.70 4.43
N HIS A 47 -16.35 8.08 3.92
CA HIS A 47 -16.43 8.93 2.73
C HIS A 47 -15.66 10.24 2.92
N TYR A 48 -15.79 10.88 4.09
CA TYR A 48 -15.06 12.09 4.42
C TYR A 48 -13.54 11.88 4.42
N GLU A 49 -13.03 10.84 5.08
CA GLU A 49 -11.61 10.52 5.08
C GLU A 49 -11.07 10.22 3.67
N LEU A 50 -11.87 9.56 2.82
CA LEU A 50 -11.51 9.33 1.43
C LEU A 50 -11.36 10.66 0.67
N LEU A 51 -12.29 11.61 0.85
CA LEU A 51 -12.20 12.92 0.23
C LEU A 51 -10.96 13.71 0.72
N GLU A 52 -10.65 13.64 2.02
CA GLU A 52 -9.43 14.24 2.56
C GLU A 52 -8.16 13.61 1.95
N LEU A 53 -8.11 12.28 1.86
CA LEU A 53 -6.99 11.59 1.19
C LEU A 53 -6.86 12.02 -0.28
N LEU A 54 -7.97 12.21 -1.00
CA LEU A 54 -7.96 12.63 -2.40
C LEU A 54 -7.49 14.08 -2.62
N LYS A 55 -7.40 14.91 -1.58
CA LYS A 55 -6.76 16.23 -1.68
C LYS A 55 -5.26 16.08 -1.90
N GLU A 56 -4.61 15.18 -1.16
CA GLU A 56 -3.16 14.97 -1.19
C GLU A 56 -2.70 13.86 -2.15
N TYR A 57 -3.54 12.87 -2.41
CA TYR A 57 -3.22 11.70 -3.22
C TYR A 57 -4.04 11.67 -4.51
N GLN A 58 -3.46 11.09 -5.56
CA GLN A 58 -4.14 10.81 -6.81
C GLN A 58 -4.16 9.30 -7.06
N PRO A 59 -5.32 8.69 -7.35
CA PRO A 59 -5.38 7.33 -7.88
C PRO A 59 -4.62 7.25 -9.20
N VAL A 60 -3.71 6.30 -9.33
CA VAL A 60 -2.88 6.11 -10.55
C VAL A 60 -3.13 4.77 -11.22
N LYS A 61 -3.63 3.78 -10.48
CA LYS A 61 -3.88 2.42 -10.98
C LYS A 61 -4.97 1.73 -10.17
N VAL A 62 -5.72 0.85 -10.83
CA VAL A 62 -6.59 -0.13 -10.18
C VAL A 62 -5.98 -1.52 -10.39
N ARG A 63 -5.64 -2.21 -9.30
CA ARG A 63 -5.23 -3.62 -9.32
C ARG A 63 -6.47 -4.48 -9.12
N ARG A 64 -6.97 -5.03 -10.23
CA ARG A 64 -8.20 -5.82 -10.27
C ARG A 64 -8.05 -7.12 -9.51
N PHE A 65 -9.11 -7.53 -8.81
CA PHE A 65 -9.19 -8.88 -8.26
C PHE A 65 -9.74 -9.85 -9.30
N THR A 66 -9.06 -10.97 -9.50
CA THR A 66 -9.49 -12.04 -10.40
C THR A 66 -9.85 -13.27 -9.58
N GLY A 67 -11.13 -13.41 -9.25
CA GLY A 67 -11.63 -14.54 -8.48
C GLY A 67 -13.15 -14.67 -8.59
N ASN A 68 -13.66 -15.83 -8.20
CA ASN A 68 -15.09 -16.10 -8.16
C ASN A 68 -15.74 -15.54 -6.87
N GLN A 69 -17.07 -15.62 -6.78
CA GLN A 69 -17.83 -15.11 -5.62
C GLN A 69 -17.37 -15.71 -4.28
N PHE A 70 -17.05 -17.01 -4.24
CA PHE A 70 -16.54 -17.63 -3.02
C PHE A 70 -15.20 -17.00 -2.59
N GLN A 71 -14.29 -16.77 -3.53
CA GLN A 71 -13.00 -16.13 -3.26
C GLN A 71 -13.14 -14.66 -2.84
N ILE A 72 -14.13 -13.94 -3.38
CA ILE A 72 -14.49 -12.58 -2.94
C ILE A 72 -14.91 -12.61 -1.46
N GLN A 73 -15.78 -13.54 -1.06
CA GLN A 73 -16.21 -13.65 0.33
C GLN A 73 -15.03 -13.97 1.26
N GLN A 74 -14.13 -14.86 0.85
CA GLN A 74 -12.90 -15.15 1.61
C GLN A 74 -12.00 -13.90 1.75
N ALA A 75 -11.87 -13.09 0.70
CA ALA A 75 -11.12 -11.84 0.76
C ALA A 75 -11.76 -10.81 1.70
N ILE A 76 -13.09 -10.69 1.69
CA ILE A 76 -13.81 -9.82 2.64
C ILE A 76 -13.58 -10.27 4.09
N ILE A 77 -13.60 -11.59 4.35
CA ILE A 77 -13.30 -12.14 5.68
C ILE A 77 -11.87 -11.78 6.09
N ARG A 78 -10.88 -11.96 5.20
CA ARG A 78 -9.48 -11.58 5.47
C ARG A 78 -9.32 -10.10 5.79
N ALA A 79 -10.03 -9.22 5.07
CA ALA A 79 -10.01 -7.79 5.33
C ALA A 79 -10.56 -7.46 6.74
N ARG A 80 -11.68 -8.08 7.11
CA ARG A 80 -12.31 -7.89 8.43
C ARG A 80 -11.44 -8.41 9.57
N GLN A 81 -10.79 -9.56 9.40
CA GLN A 81 -9.88 -10.15 10.40
C GLN A 81 -8.70 -9.26 10.79
N LYS A 82 -8.27 -8.36 9.89
CA LYS A 82 -7.15 -7.45 10.14
C LYS A 82 -7.59 -6.08 10.62
N LEU A 83 -8.89 -5.79 10.78
CA LEU A 83 -9.34 -4.51 11.34
C LEU A 83 -8.71 -4.27 12.72
N GLY A 84 -8.21 -3.06 12.94
CA GLY A 84 -7.49 -2.69 14.16
C GLY A 84 -6.05 -3.19 14.25
N HIS A 85 -5.59 -4.04 13.33
CA HIS A 85 -4.20 -4.49 13.30
C HIS A 85 -3.26 -3.30 13.11
N LYS A 86 -2.22 -3.20 13.94
CA LYS A 86 -1.30 -2.06 13.94
C LYS A 86 -0.48 -2.00 12.65
N TYR A 87 -0.28 -0.79 12.18
CA TYR A 87 0.57 -0.48 11.04
C TYR A 87 2.05 -0.67 11.41
N SER A 88 2.84 -1.27 10.51
CA SER A 88 4.30 -1.32 10.63
C SER A 88 4.93 -0.93 9.30
N PHE A 89 5.83 0.07 9.32
CA PHE A 89 6.54 0.55 8.14
C PHE A 89 7.41 -0.53 7.49
N LEU A 90 8.00 -1.42 8.30
CA LEU A 90 8.94 -2.46 7.85
C LEU A 90 8.30 -3.85 7.71
N GLY A 91 7.14 -4.09 8.32
CA GLY A 91 6.58 -5.44 8.44
C GLY A 91 5.16 -5.63 7.90
N PHE A 92 4.24 -4.68 8.11
CA PHE A 92 2.84 -4.81 7.69
C PHE A 92 2.32 -3.42 7.33
N ASN A 93 2.61 -3.01 6.09
CA ASN A 93 2.22 -1.73 5.52
C ASN A 93 0.92 -1.86 4.69
N CYS A 94 0.59 -0.84 3.91
CA CYS A 94 -0.61 -0.85 3.06
C CYS A 94 -0.57 -1.88 1.92
N GLU A 95 0.60 -2.13 1.32
CA GLU A 95 0.76 -3.13 0.27
C GLU A 95 0.58 -4.55 0.81
N HIS A 96 1.23 -4.85 1.94
CA HIS A 96 1.11 -6.16 2.61
C HIS A 96 -0.34 -6.46 2.98
N PHE A 97 -1.06 -5.47 3.51
CA PHE A 97 -2.48 -5.61 3.78
C PHE A 97 -3.29 -5.87 2.50
N ALA A 98 -3.04 -5.14 1.42
CA ALA A 98 -3.73 -5.36 0.16
C ALA A 98 -3.46 -6.77 -0.43
N ASN A 99 -2.23 -7.28 -0.31
CA ASN A 99 -1.86 -8.62 -0.74
C ASN A 99 -2.48 -9.69 0.14
N TRP A 100 -2.50 -9.48 1.46
CA TRP A 100 -3.21 -10.34 2.40
C TRP A 100 -4.68 -10.47 2.01
N VAL A 101 -5.34 -9.34 1.73
CA VAL A 101 -6.75 -9.34 1.34
C VAL A 101 -6.96 -10.06 0.00
N GLN A 102 -6.23 -9.71 -1.05
CA GLN A 102 -6.46 -10.32 -2.37
C GLN A 102 -6.00 -11.78 -2.44
N TYR A 103 -4.85 -12.11 -1.87
CA TYR A 103 -4.17 -13.38 -2.14
C TYR A 103 -3.97 -14.28 -0.91
N GLY A 104 -4.31 -13.79 0.29
CA GLY A 104 -4.06 -14.53 1.54
C GLY A 104 -2.57 -14.64 1.89
N LYS A 105 -1.72 -13.81 1.28
CA LYS A 105 -0.27 -13.79 1.49
C LYS A 105 0.16 -12.36 1.80
N GLU A 106 0.86 -12.17 2.91
CA GLU A 106 1.30 -10.84 3.34
C GLU A 106 2.50 -10.30 2.53
N SER A 107 3.15 -11.13 1.70
CA SER A 107 4.37 -10.72 0.98
C SER A 107 4.10 -10.00 -0.35
N SER A 108 4.87 -8.93 -0.61
CA SER A 108 5.19 -8.39 -1.94
C SER A 108 6.69 -8.26 -2.12
N SER A 109 7.15 -8.52 -3.33
CA SER A 109 8.53 -8.42 -3.80
C SER A 109 8.94 -6.96 -4.05
N GLN A 110 9.15 -6.16 -3.02
CA GLN A 110 9.83 -4.87 -3.16
C GLN A 110 10.91 -4.70 -2.09
N VAL A 111 12.13 -4.87 -2.57
CA VAL A 111 13.40 -4.82 -1.89
C VAL A 111 13.64 -3.41 -1.33
N ILE A 112 13.32 -3.22 -0.05
CA ILE A 112 13.88 -2.10 0.74
C ILE A 112 15.42 -2.19 0.83
N ASN A 113 16.05 -3.30 0.42
CA ASN A 113 17.52 -3.41 0.39
C ASN A 113 18.18 -2.53 -0.69
N GLY A 114 17.48 -2.08 -1.74
CA GLY A 114 18.11 -1.31 -2.83
C GLY A 114 18.54 0.10 -2.40
N PHE A 115 17.75 0.74 -1.53
CA PHE A 115 18.00 2.12 -1.10
C PHE A 115 19.07 2.18 0.01
N LEU A 116 19.13 1.17 0.89
CA LEU A 116 20.18 1.07 1.92
C LEU A 116 21.53 0.66 1.33
N ILE A 117 21.56 -0.22 0.32
CA ILE A 117 22.79 -0.59 -0.37
C ILE A 117 23.32 0.60 -1.19
N ALA A 118 22.46 1.35 -1.89
CA ALA A 118 22.89 2.52 -2.65
C ALA A 118 23.47 3.63 -1.75
N LEU A 119 22.86 3.91 -0.59
CA LEU A 119 23.41 4.90 0.36
C LEU A 119 24.76 4.46 0.93
N GLY A 120 24.90 3.18 1.31
CA GLY A 120 26.15 2.63 1.84
C GLY A 120 27.29 2.63 0.83
N PHE A 121 27.01 2.35 -0.46
CA PHE A 121 28.03 2.42 -1.51
C PHE A 121 28.46 3.86 -1.82
N VAL A 122 27.53 4.82 -1.81
CA VAL A 122 27.87 6.24 -2.06
C VAL A 122 28.69 6.81 -0.91
N THR A 123 28.33 6.54 0.36
CA THR A 123 29.14 7.01 1.50
C THR A 123 30.49 6.33 1.57
N PHE A 124 30.59 5.02 1.30
CA PHE A 124 31.88 4.33 1.24
C PHE A 124 32.79 4.89 0.13
N LYS A 125 32.28 5.08 -1.09
CA LYS A 125 33.04 5.68 -2.21
C LYS A 125 33.53 7.09 -1.90
N LEU A 126 32.76 7.90 -1.18
CA LEU A 126 33.14 9.26 -0.82
C LEU A 126 34.21 9.28 0.27
N ILE A 127 34.10 8.41 1.30
CA ILE A 127 35.11 8.30 2.37
C ILE A 127 36.44 7.78 1.80
N THR A 128 36.42 6.74 0.96
CA THR A 128 37.68 6.20 0.38
C THR A 128 38.31 7.09 -0.68
N SER A 129 37.60 8.11 -1.19
CA SER A 129 38.15 9.04 -2.18
C SER A 129 38.75 10.30 -1.54
N ASP A 130 38.49 10.53 -0.25
CA ASP A 130 39.01 11.70 0.50
C ASP A 130 40.38 11.40 1.15
N ASP A 131 40.67 10.13 1.47
CA ASP A 131 41.97 9.68 2.02
C ASP A 131 43.10 9.58 0.97
N GLY A 132 42.93 10.18 -0.21
CA GLY A 132 43.77 9.96 -1.39
C GLY A 132 44.40 11.20 -2.04
N ARG A 133 44.55 12.32 -1.32
CA ARG A 133 45.33 13.49 -1.78
C ARG A 133 46.16 14.12 -0.68
#